data_AF-A0A6P0Y2D9-F1
#
_entry.id   AF-A0A6P0Y2D9-F1
#
_cell.length_a   1.000
_cell.length_b   1.000
_cell.length_c   1.000
_cell.angle_alpha   90.00
_cell.angle_beta   90.00
_cell.angle_gamma   90.00
#
_symmetry.space_group_name_H-M   'P 1'
#
loop_
_entity.id
_entity.type
_entity.pdbx_description
1 polymer ?
#
loop_
_entity_poly.entity_id
_entity_poly.type
_entity_poly.pdbx_seq_one_letter_code
_entity_poly.pdbx_strand_id
1 'polypeptide(L)'
;NKLESILPFVNFSNETARREILVSPILLEIVHYCHCQLRIEYPLKVNDWLKDNLDYLLRSQNNLLVIEAKNDDLTRGFTQLSVELIALAEVEENNILYGAVTMGYIWRFGKLDKAEQQITQDINLFRIPDDIKDLGAVLVGILEGVEN
;
A
#
# COMPACT_ATOMS: atom_id res chain seq x y z
N ASN A 1 -20.27 -10.68 -0.76
CA ASN A 1 -19.56 -9.50 -1.32
C ASN A 1 -19.28 -9.76 -2.81
N LYS A 2 -19.30 -8.74 -3.71
CA LYS A 2 -18.98 -8.92 -5.15
C LYS A 2 -17.61 -9.59 -5.34
N LEU A 3 -16.62 -9.23 -4.51
CA LEU A 3 -15.27 -9.81 -4.54
C LEU A 3 -15.28 -11.33 -4.31
N GLU A 4 -15.97 -11.81 -3.29
CA GLU A 4 -16.07 -13.25 -2.98
C GLU A 4 -16.69 -14.04 -4.14
N SER A 5 -17.68 -13.48 -4.81
CA SER A 5 -18.38 -14.16 -5.90
C SER A 5 -17.51 -14.35 -7.15
N ILE A 6 -16.46 -13.55 -7.33
CA ILE A 6 -15.58 -13.64 -8.50
C ILE A 6 -14.33 -14.50 -8.25
N LEU A 7 -13.94 -14.73 -6.99
CA LEU A 7 -12.71 -15.49 -6.65
C LEU A 7 -12.63 -16.87 -7.32
N PRO A 8 -13.70 -17.69 -7.42
CA PRO A 8 -13.62 -19.01 -8.05
C PRO A 8 -13.37 -18.97 -9.56
N PHE A 9 -13.57 -17.81 -10.20
CA PHE A 9 -13.55 -17.65 -11.66
C PHE A 9 -12.28 -16.98 -12.19
N VAL A 10 -11.32 -16.65 -11.31
CA VAL A 10 -10.12 -15.90 -11.67
C VAL A 10 -8.87 -16.67 -11.23
N ASN A 11 -7.86 -16.69 -12.09
CA ASN A 11 -6.54 -17.22 -11.76
C ASN A 11 -5.62 -16.10 -11.25
N PHE A 12 -5.14 -16.25 -10.01
CA PHE A 12 -4.27 -15.28 -9.33
C PHE A 12 -2.79 -15.70 -9.37
N SER A 13 -2.32 -16.29 -10.47
CA SER A 13 -0.95 -16.81 -10.57
C SER A 13 0.13 -15.74 -10.77
N ASN A 14 -0.26 -14.51 -11.11
CA ASN A 14 0.66 -13.39 -11.34
C ASN A 14 0.19 -12.11 -10.63
N GLU A 15 1.11 -11.16 -10.50
CA GLU A 15 0.91 -9.88 -9.81
C GLU A 15 -0.15 -9.02 -10.49
N THR A 16 -0.17 -8.95 -11.82
CA THR A 16 -1.14 -8.16 -12.59
C THR A 16 -2.58 -8.58 -12.27
N ALA A 17 -2.88 -9.88 -12.28
CA ALA A 17 -4.22 -10.39 -11.98
C ALA A 17 -4.64 -10.09 -10.53
N ARG A 18 -3.71 -10.21 -9.57
CA ARG A 18 -3.97 -9.85 -8.17
C ARG A 18 -4.22 -8.35 -8.03
N ARG A 19 -3.41 -7.53 -8.68
CA ARG A 19 -3.51 -6.07 -8.70
C ARG A 19 -4.86 -5.63 -9.24
N GLU A 20 -5.27 -6.13 -10.39
CA GLU A 20 -6.52 -5.73 -11.04
C GLU A 20 -7.78 -6.18 -10.30
N ILE A 21 -7.76 -7.38 -9.72
CA ILE A 21 -8.98 -8.02 -9.21
C ILE A 21 -9.12 -7.93 -7.70
N LEU A 22 -8.02 -7.92 -6.95
CA LEU A 22 -8.03 -7.92 -5.48
C LEU A 22 -7.65 -6.55 -4.90
N VAL A 23 -6.63 -5.90 -5.47
CA VAL A 23 -6.06 -4.67 -4.89
C VAL A 23 -6.79 -3.43 -5.41
N SER A 24 -6.77 -3.19 -6.72
CA SER A 24 -7.33 -1.99 -7.35
C SER A 24 -8.79 -1.72 -6.97
N PRO A 25 -9.70 -2.72 -6.87
CA PRO A 25 -11.08 -2.45 -6.47
C PRO A 25 -11.18 -1.88 -5.05
N ILE A 26 -10.37 -2.38 -4.11
CA ILE A 26 -10.32 -1.85 -2.73
C ILE A 26 -9.84 -0.40 -2.77
N LEU A 27 -8.76 -0.12 -3.51
CA LEU A 27 -8.19 1.22 -3.60
C LEU A 27 -9.14 2.22 -4.26
N LEU A 28 -9.92 1.81 -5.25
CA LEU A 28 -10.93 2.67 -5.89
C LEU A 28 -12.07 3.03 -4.93
N GLU A 29 -12.49 2.12 -4.05
CA GLU A 29 -13.46 2.44 -2.99
C GLU A 29 -12.87 3.45 -1.99
N ILE A 30 -11.59 3.30 -1.62
CA ILE A 30 -10.90 4.27 -0.76
C ILE A 30 -10.77 5.64 -1.44
N VAL A 31 -10.44 5.69 -2.73
CA VAL A 31 -10.41 6.93 -3.52
C VAL A 31 -11.77 7.60 -3.51
N HIS A 32 -12.84 6.83 -3.74
CA HIS A 32 -14.20 7.35 -3.73
C HIS A 32 -14.59 7.93 -2.37
N TYR A 33 -14.21 7.24 -1.28
CA TYR A 33 -14.51 7.67 0.08
C TYR A 33 -13.67 8.90 0.51
N CYS A 34 -12.34 8.80 0.43
CA CYS A 34 -11.41 9.82 0.92
C CYS A 34 -11.24 11.02 -0.02
N HIS A 35 -11.76 10.95 -1.25
CA HIS A 35 -11.53 11.95 -2.30
C HIS A 35 -10.04 12.22 -2.55
N CYS A 36 -9.22 11.18 -2.49
CA CYS A 36 -7.76 11.26 -2.66
C CYS A 36 -7.33 10.87 -4.08
N GLN A 37 -6.11 11.25 -4.48
CA GLN A 37 -5.53 10.82 -5.75
C GLN A 37 -4.98 9.39 -5.63
N LEU A 38 -5.23 8.55 -6.63
CA LEU A 38 -4.53 7.28 -6.84
C LEU A 38 -3.62 7.40 -8.06
N ARG A 39 -2.33 7.08 -7.89
CA ARG A 39 -1.36 6.92 -8.98
C ARG A 39 -0.95 5.44 -9.03
N ILE A 40 -0.99 4.86 -10.23
CA ILE A 40 -0.62 3.47 -10.50
C ILE A 40 0.67 3.50 -11.31
N GLU A 41 1.63 2.62 -11.00
CA GLU A 41 2.98 2.65 -11.60
C GLU A 41 3.64 4.02 -11.41
N TYR A 42 3.71 4.50 -10.17
CA TYR A 42 4.24 5.82 -9.88
C TYR A 42 5.78 5.80 -9.97
N PRO A 43 6.39 6.54 -10.91
CA PRO A 43 7.85 6.52 -11.05
C PRO A 43 8.50 7.21 -9.85
N LEU A 44 9.31 6.45 -9.12
CA LEU A 44 10.11 6.97 -8.02
C LEU A 44 11.55 7.14 -8.51
N LYS A 45 11.95 8.40 -8.75
CA LYS A 45 13.31 8.74 -9.18
C LYS A 45 13.96 9.64 -8.16
N VAL A 46 14.67 9.02 -7.21
CA VAL A 46 15.35 9.75 -6.13
C VAL A 46 16.82 9.98 -6.46
N ASN A 47 17.47 9.02 -7.13
CA ASN A 47 18.83 9.15 -7.68
C ASN A 47 19.06 8.15 -8.83
N ASP A 48 20.30 8.04 -9.32
CA ASP A 48 20.64 7.13 -10.42
C ASP A 48 20.59 5.63 -10.05
N TRP A 49 20.47 5.29 -8.77
CA TRP A 49 20.52 3.92 -8.25
C TRP A 49 19.14 3.35 -7.89
N LEU A 50 18.16 4.22 -7.59
CA LEU A 50 16.78 3.83 -7.34
C LEU A 50 15.87 4.37 -8.45
N LYS A 51 15.75 3.58 -9.52
CA LYS A 51 14.77 3.77 -10.60
C LYS A 51 13.84 2.59 -10.58
N ASP A 52 12.81 2.68 -9.77
CA ASP A 52 11.72 1.72 -9.78
C ASP A 52 10.38 2.46 -9.78
N ASN A 53 9.32 1.73 -10.11
CA ASN A 53 7.96 2.23 -9.98
C ASN A 53 7.35 1.70 -8.69
N LEU A 54 6.71 2.57 -7.92
CA LEU A 54 5.77 2.13 -6.90
C LEU A 54 4.53 1.56 -7.60
N ASP A 55 4.05 0.40 -7.16
CA ASP A 55 2.84 -0.20 -7.74
C ASP A 55 1.64 0.74 -7.59
N TYR A 56 1.50 1.35 -6.41
CA TYR A 56 0.48 2.36 -6.11
C TYR A 56 0.98 3.44 -5.14
N LEU A 57 0.54 4.68 -5.38
CA LEU A 57 0.64 5.79 -4.45
C LEU A 57 -0.74 6.43 -4.28
N LEU A 58 -1.30 6.40 -3.08
CA LEU A 58 -2.44 7.22 -2.70
C LEU A 58 -1.96 8.52 -2.07
N ARG A 59 -2.58 9.64 -2.43
CA ARG A 59 -2.25 10.96 -1.88
C ARG A 59 -3.49 11.77 -1.58
N SER A 60 -3.64 12.16 -0.32
CA SER A 60 -4.59 13.19 0.13
C SER A 60 -3.87 14.54 0.22
N GLN A 61 -4.50 15.56 0.81
CA GLN A 61 -3.91 16.89 0.91
C GLN A 61 -2.60 16.89 1.71
N ASN A 62 -2.56 16.16 2.83
CA ASN A 62 -1.43 16.18 3.78
C ASN A 62 -0.81 14.80 4.01
N ASN A 63 -1.43 13.72 3.52
CA ASN A 63 -0.97 12.37 3.79
C ASN A 63 -0.80 11.59 2.48
N LEU A 64 0.03 10.56 2.55
CA LEU A 64 0.23 9.62 1.46
C LEU A 64 0.34 8.20 1.99
N LEU A 65 0.09 7.24 1.11
CA LEU A 65 0.29 5.83 1.36
C LEU A 65 0.90 5.18 0.11
N VAL A 66 2.00 4.48 0.29
CA VAL A 66 2.63 3.64 -0.74
C VAL A 66 2.12 2.21 -0.60
N ILE A 67 1.82 1.52 -1.70
CA ILE A 67 1.39 0.13 -1.66
C ILE A 67 2.14 -0.66 -2.73
N GLU A 68 2.78 -1.74 -2.29
CA GLU A 68 3.51 -2.70 -3.10
C GLU A 68 2.76 -4.04 -3.16
N ALA A 69 2.42 -4.49 -4.37
CA ALA A 69 1.79 -5.78 -4.60
C ALA A 69 2.85 -6.83 -4.97
N LYS A 70 2.77 -8.01 -4.37
CA LYS A 70 3.69 -9.13 -4.62
C LYS A 70 2.94 -10.41 -4.92
N ASN A 71 3.61 -11.35 -5.58
CA ASN A 71 3.00 -12.64 -5.89
C ASN A 71 2.90 -13.59 -4.69
N ASP A 72 3.98 -13.70 -3.90
CA ASP A 72 4.15 -14.76 -2.90
C ASP A 72 4.96 -14.39 -1.65
N ASP A 73 5.84 -13.39 -1.72
CA ASP A 73 6.76 -13.06 -0.61
C ASP A 73 6.54 -11.66 -0.03
N LEU A 74 5.71 -11.57 1.02
CA LEU A 74 5.51 -10.34 1.78
C LEU A 74 6.78 -9.85 2.49
N THR A 75 7.70 -10.75 2.85
CA THR A 75 8.94 -10.37 3.56
C THR A 75 9.87 -9.63 2.60
N ARG A 76 10.09 -10.21 1.41
CA ARG A 76 10.85 -9.54 0.35
C ARG A 76 10.15 -8.26 -0.11
N GLY A 77 8.83 -8.30 -0.25
CA GLY A 77 8.02 -7.11 -0.53
C GLY A 77 8.26 -6.01 0.49
N PHE A 78 8.30 -6.35 1.78
CA PHE A 78 8.49 -5.35 2.83
C PHE A 78 9.91 -4.76 2.82
N THR A 79 10.92 -5.56 2.51
CA THR A 79 12.29 -5.06 2.29
C THR A 79 12.32 -4.04 1.15
N GLN A 80 11.63 -4.33 0.03
CA GLN A 80 11.52 -3.38 -1.09
C GLN A 80 10.80 -2.09 -0.67
N LEU A 81 9.61 -2.22 -0.06
CA LEU A 81 8.85 -1.09 0.44
C LEU A 81 9.66 -0.23 1.42
N SER A 82 10.48 -0.85 2.27
CA SER A 82 11.34 -0.13 3.22
C SER A 82 12.35 0.77 2.51
N VAL A 83 12.97 0.29 1.44
CA VAL A 83 13.91 1.07 0.62
C VAL A 83 13.18 2.21 -0.09
N GLU A 84 12.00 1.94 -0.62
CA GLU A 84 11.16 2.94 -1.30
C GLU A 84 10.67 4.04 -0.35
N LEU A 85 10.29 3.71 0.89
CA LEU A 85 9.92 4.68 1.91
C LEU A 85 11.11 5.59 2.28
N ILE A 86 12.32 5.03 2.41
CA ILE A 86 13.54 5.82 2.66
C ILE A 86 13.78 6.79 1.51
N ALA A 87 13.66 6.30 0.28
CA ALA A 87 13.87 7.13 -0.90
C ALA A 87 12.80 8.23 -1.01
N LEU A 88 11.55 7.90 -0.73
CA LEU A 88 10.45 8.87 -0.70
C LEU A 88 10.65 9.93 0.40
N ALA A 89 11.26 9.58 1.53
CA ALA A 89 11.57 10.52 2.61
C ALA A 89 12.53 11.65 2.21
N GLU A 90 13.33 11.46 1.17
CA GLU A 90 14.23 12.49 0.62
C GLU A 90 13.46 13.60 -0.11
N VAL A 91 12.26 13.31 -0.62
CA VAL A 91 11.47 14.24 -1.46
C VAL A 91 10.16 14.68 -0.80
N GLU A 92 9.68 13.96 0.21
CA GLU A 92 8.47 14.28 0.96
C GLU A 92 8.77 14.97 2.28
N GLU A 93 7.95 15.99 2.61
CA GLU A 93 8.09 16.77 3.84
C GLU A 93 7.51 16.06 5.07
N ASN A 94 6.62 15.09 4.88
CA ASN A 94 5.99 14.32 5.95
C ASN A 94 7.01 13.63 6.86
N ASN A 95 6.89 13.82 8.18
CA ASN A 95 7.74 13.14 9.17
C ASN A 95 7.47 11.64 9.25
N ILE A 96 6.21 11.23 9.06
CA ILE A 96 5.79 9.83 9.04
C ILE A 96 5.35 9.48 7.62
N LEU A 97 5.92 8.40 7.08
CA LEU A 97 5.50 7.82 5.81
C LEU A 97 4.95 6.42 6.04
N TYR A 98 3.76 6.15 5.52
CA TYR A 98 3.12 4.85 5.61
C TYR A 98 3.28 4.07 4.31
N GLY A 99 3.42 2.76 4.47
CA GLY A 99 3.46 1.82 3.36
C GLY A 99 2.70 0.54 3.67
N ALA A 100 2.27 -0.16 2.63
CA ALA A 100 1.71 -1.50 2.74
C ALA A 100 2.28 -2.44 1.69
N VAL A 101 2.40 -3.71 2.05
CA VAL A 101 2.68 -4.80 1.12
C VAL A 101 1.50 -5.75 1.07
N THR A 102 1.17 -6.24 -0.12
CA THR A 102 -0.01 -7.10 -0.29
C THR A 102 0.20 -8.20 -1.33
N MET A 103 -0.41 -9.37 -1.10
CA MET A 103 -0.61 -10.41 -2.12
C MET A 103 -2.05 -10.39 -2.68
N GLY A 104 -2.77 -9.29 -2.47
CA GLY A 104 -4.19 -9.12 -2.72
C GLY A 104 -5.07 -9.61 -1.57
N TYR A 105 -4.86 -10.87 -1.13
CA TYR A 105 -5.67 -11.51 -0.08
C TYR A 105 -5.09 -11.37 1.33
N ILE A 106 -3.84 -10.92 1.47
CA ILE A 106 -3.20 -10.59 2.75
C ILE A 106 -2.47 -9.26 2.60
N TRP A 107 -2.63 -8.39 3.58
CA TRP A 107 -2.01 -7.08 3.66
C TRP A 107 -1.20 -6.95 4.95
N ARG A 108 -0.04 -6.29 4.86
CA ARG A 108 0.79 -5.91 6.00
C ARG A 108 1.24 -4.46 5.85
N PHE A 109 1.24 -3.72 6.94
CA PHE A 109 1.63 -2.32 6.96
C PHE A 109 3.02 -2.11 7.54
N GLY A 110 3.60 -0.98 7.19
CA GLY A 110 4.76 -0.43 7.87
C GLY A 110 4.72 1.09 7.90
N LYS A 111 5.58 1.65 8.73
CA LYS A 111 5.81 3.09 8.80
C LYS A 111 7.29 3.40 8.88
N LEU A 112 7.71 4.47 8.23
CA LEU A 112 8.99 5.14 8.44
C LEU A 112 8.76 6.38 9.29
N ASP A 113 9.48 6.47 10.40
CA ASP A 113 9.64 7.69 11.18
C ASP A 113 10.97 8.34 10.80
N LYS A 114 10.92 9.54 10.20
CA LYS A 114 12.11 10.27 9.76
C LYS A 114 12.93 10.81 10.92
N ALA A 115 12.29 11.19 12.03
CA ALA A 115 12.98 11.76 13.17
C ALA A 115 13.81 10.70 13.90
N GLU A 116 13.22 9.51 14.06
CA GLU A 116 13.88 8.37 14.70
C GLU A 116 14.72 7.52 13.73
N GLN A 117 14.68 7.83 12.42
CA GLN A 117 15.29 7.03 11.34
C GLN A 117 14.91 5.54 11.43
N GLN A 118 13.66 5.27 11.80
CA GLN A 118 13.20 3.93 12.14
C GLN A 118 12.09 3.49 11.20
N ILE A 119 12.25 2.30 10.62
CA ILE A 119 11.17 1.58 9.95
C ILE A 119 10.58 0.55 10.90
N THR A 120 9.25 0.57 11.03
CA THR A 120 8.50 -0.40 11.81
C THR A 120 7.58 -1.19 10.89
N GLN A 121 7.68 -2.53 10.95
CA GLN A 121 6.74 -3.44 10.32
C GLN A 121 5.65 -3.81 11.33
N ASP A 122 4.38 -3.68 10.96
CA ASP A 122 3.29 -4.17 11.79
C ASP A 122 3.31 -5.71 11.85
N ILE A 123 3.03 -6.25 13.03
CA ILE A 123 2.85 -7.68 13.26
C ILE A 123 1.49 -8.18 12.75
N ASN A 124 0.51 -7.28 12.67
CA ASN A 124 -0.84 -7.60 12.25
C ASN A 124 -0.90 -7.82 10.73
N LEU A 125 -1.74 -8.77 10.33
CA LEU A 125 -2.06 -9.07 8.95
C LEU A 125 -3.56 -8.89 8.77
N PHE A 126 -3.95 -8.22 7.69
CA PHE A 126 -5.35 -8.13 7.28
C PHE A 126 -5.59 -9.14 6.16
N ARG A 127 -6.55 -10.05 6.36
CA ARG A 127 -6.92 -11.12 5.44
C ARG A 127 -8.22 -10.74 4.74
N ILE A 128 -8.23 -10.79 3.41
CA ILE A 128 -9.41 -10.49 2.61
C ILE A 128 -10.10 -11.80 2.20
N PRO A 129 -11.43 -11.93 2.36
CA PRO A 129 -12.40 -10.86 2.67
C PRO A 129 -12.64 -10.56 4.15
N ASP A 130 -12.14 -11.40 5.07
CA ASP A 130 -12.54 -11.40 6.48
C ASP A 130 -12.35 -10.05 7.19
N ASP A 131 -11.20 -9.39 6.97
CA ASP A 131 -10.78 -8.16 7.63
C ASP A 131 -10.98 -6.91 6.76
N ILE A 132 -11.83 -6.97 5.73
CA ILE A 132 -11.99 -5.88 4.75
C ILE A 132 -12.40 -4.55 5.39
N LYS A 133 -13.20 -4.60 6.47
CA LYS A 133 -13.63 -3.39 7.19
C LYS A 133 -12.48 -2.76 7.97
N ASP A 134 -11.69 -3.59 8.65
CA ASP A 134 -10.54 -3.13 9.44
C ASP A 134 -9.43 -2.61 8.52
N LEU A 135 -9.18 -3.29 7.40
CA LEU A 135 -8.30 -2.79 6.35
C LEU A 135 -8.76 -1.41 5.86
N GLY A 136 -10.05 -1.27 5.55
CA GLY A 136 -10.63 0.00 5.12
C GLY A 136 -10.44 1.11 6.16
N ALA A 137 -10.68 0.82 7.43
CA ALA A 137 -10.48 1.77 8.52
C ALA A 137 -9.02 2.24 8.64
N VAL A 138 -8.04 1.34 8.50
CA VAL A 138 -6.61 1.70 8.51
C VAL A 138 -6.25 2.56 7.31
N LEU A 139 -6.69 2.19 6.10
CA LEU A 139 -6.42 2.97 4.88
C LEU A 139 -7.01 4.39 4.98
N VAL A 140 -8.24 4.52 5.45
CA VAL A 140 -8.90 5.82 5.68
C VAL A 140 -8.15 6.61 6.75
N GLY A 141 -7.85 6.02 7.91
CA GLY A 141 -7.16 6.69 9.01
C GLY A 141 -5.81 7.28 8.59
N ILE A 142 -5.02 6.52 7.81
CA ILE A 142 -3.76 7.00 7.24
C ILE A 142 -3.97 8.21 6.33
N LEU A 143 -4.96 8.16 5.43
CA LEU A 143 -5.17 9.21 4.43
C LEU A 143 -5.82 10.47 5.00
N GLU A 144 -6.69 10.34 5.99
CA GLU A 144 -7.32 11.46 6.70
C GLU A 144 -6.40 12.05 7.78
N GLY A 145 -5.33 11.35 8.17
CA GLY A 145 -4.38 11.80 9.19
C GLY A 145 -4.92 11.68 10.61
N VAL A 146 -5.79 10.70 10.83
CA VAL A 146 -6.29 10.38 12.18
C VAL A 146 -5.22 9.49 12.83
N GLU A 147 -4.48 10.04 13.79
CA GLU A 147 -3.64 9.24 14.67
C GLU A 147 -4.55 8.35 15.54
N ASN A 148 -4.40 7.04 15.43
CA ASN A 148 -5.00 6.07 16.35
C ASN A 148 -4.21 6.01 17.66
#